data_AF-A0A3D5SKA7-F1
#
_entry.id   AF-A0A3D5SKA7-F1
#
_cell.length_a   1.000
_cell.length_b   1.000
_cell.length_c   1.000
_cell.angle_alpha   90.00
_cell.angle_beta   90.00
_cell.angle_gamma   90.00
#
_symmetry.space_group_name_H-M   'P 1'
#
loop_
_entity.id
_entity.type
_entity.pdbx_description
1 polymer ?
#
loop_
_entity_poly.entity_id
_entity_poly.type
_entity_poly.pdbx_seq_one_letter_code
_entity_poly.pdbx_strand_id
1 'polypeptide(L)'
;DFTYSVGFIVKDDGTLLDVSPEKPAGKAGLAPGMKVISINGRGWSSDALHDAIAATKTNAAPLEFLVENGSFQQTYKVDYRGGERYPHLERDP
;
A
#
# COMPACT_ATOMS: atom_id res chain seq x y z
N ASP A 1 3.80 1.17 -14.68
CA ASP A 1 3.24 2.02 -13.62
C ASP A 1 2.11 1.23 -13.00
N PHE A 2 2.18 0.94 -11.70
CA PHE A 2 1.18 0.11 -11.05
C PHE A 2 0.23 1.02 -10.25
N THR A 3 -0.93 1.30 -10.84
CA THR A 3 -1.99 2.07 -10.18
C THR A 3 -2.74 1.18 -9.21
N TYR A 4 -2.24 1.04 -7.98
CA TYR A 4 -2.91 0.24 -6.96
C TYR A 4 -4.14 1.00 -6.42
N SER A 5 -5.30 0.34 -6.44
CA SER A 5 -6.61 0.94 -6.08
C SER A 5 -6.76 1.35 -4.60
N VAL A 6 -5.71 1.23 -3.78
CA VAL A 6 -5.66 1.78 -2.41
C VAL A 6 -5.63 3.32 -2.42
N GLY A 7 -5.41 3.95 -3.58
CA GLY A 7 -5.45 5.40 -3.73
C GLY A 7 -4.08 6.05 -3.61
N PHE A 8 -3.05 5.31 -4.00
CA PHE A 8 -1.70 5.82 -4.18
C PHE A 8 -1.04 5.17 -5.39
N ILE A 9 -0.19 5.91 -6.06
CA ILE A 9 0.68 5.44 -7.13
C ILE A 9 2.03 5.13 -6.50
N VAL A 10 2.56 3.93 -6.74
CA VAL A 10 3.89 3.52 -6.25
C VAL A 10 4.72 2.99 -7.41
N LYS A 11 6.01 3.34 -7.43
CA LYS A 11 6.98 2.79 -8.38
C LYS A 11 7.34 1.35 -8.04
N ASP A 12 7.98 0.69 -9.00
CA ASP A 12 8.60 -0.63 -8.82
C ASP A 12 9.77 -0.65 -7.82
N ASP A 13 10.18 0.50 -7.28
CA ASP A 13 11.17 0.61 -6.21
C ASP A 13 10.49 0.89 -4.84
N GLY A 14 9.15 0.94 -4.79
CA GLY A 14 8.40 1.29 -3.57
C GLY A 14 8.25 2.79 -3.32
N THR A 15 8.73 3.65 -4.21
CA THR A 15 8.53 5.11 -4.09
C THR A 15 7.08 5.52 -4.35
N LEU A 16 6.45 6.19 -3.40
CA LEU A 16 5.12 6.78 -3.57
C LEU A 16 5.21 7.99 -4.50
N LEU A 17 4.56 7.90 -5.66
CA LEU A 17 4.47 8.96 -6.66
C LEU A 17 3.34 9.92 -6.34
N ASP A 18 2.18 9.38 -5.95
CA ASP A 18 0.99 10.15 -5.65
C ASP A 18 0.23 9.46 -4.53
N VAL A 19 -0.32 10.22 -3.58
CA VAL A 19 -1.16 9.67 -2.51
C VAL A 19 -2.36 10.58 -2.34
N SER A 20 -3.55 10.01 -2.49
CA SER A 20 -4.78 10.75 -2.26
C SER A 20 -5.04 10.92 -0.76
N PRO A 21 -5.14 12.15 -0.23
CA PRO A 21 -5.36 12.42 1.20
C PRO A 21 -6.73 11.92 1.70
N GLU A 22 -7.73 11.86 0.82
CA GLU A 22 -9.08 11.37 1.08
C GLU A 22 -9.17 9.82 1.16
N LYS A 23 -8.12 9.11 0.73
CA LYS A 23 -8.04 7.65 0.71
C LYS A 23 -7.42 7.13 2.02
N PRO A 24 -7.61 5.85 2.35
CA PRO A 24 -7.07 5.23 3.56
C PRO A 24 -5.55 5.39 3.71
N ALA A 25 -4.81 5.41 2.60
CA ALA A 25 -3.37 5.68 2.62
C ALA A 25 -3.02 7.08 3.12
N GLY A 26 -3.68 8.12 2.58
CA GLY A 26 -3.51 9.49 3.05
C GLY A 26 -3.97 9.67 4.50
N LYS A 27 -5.09 9.03 4.89
CA LYS A 27 -5.57 9.02 6.28
C LYS A 27 -4.60 8.35 7.26
N ALA A 28 -3.84 7.35 6.81
CA ALA A 28 -2.81 6.74 7.63
C ALA A 28 -1.60 7.65 7.81
N GLY A 29 -1.42 8.66 6.96
CA GLY A 29 -0.28 9.58 6.98
C GLY A 29 0.78 9.30 5.92
N LEU A 30 0.46 8.47 4.91
CA LEU A 30 1.31 8.31 3.74
C LEU A 30 1.26 9.57 2.89
N ALA A 31 2.42 9.96 2.36
CA ALA A 31 2.56 11.12 1.49
C ALA A 31 3.42 10.77 0.25
N PRO A 32 3.21 11.46 -0.87
CA PRO A 32 4.07 11.31 -2.04
C PRO A 32 5.51 11.70 -1.71
N GLY A 33 6.47 11.01 -2.32
CA GLY A 33 7.91 11.17 -2.08
C GLY A 33 8.49 10.23 -1.02
N MET A 34 7.67 9.55 -0.22
CA MET A 34 8.15 8.53 0.71
C MET A 34 8.38 7.19 0.01
N LYS A 35 9.30 6.37 0.52
CA LYS A 35 9.63 5.05 -0.04
C LYS A 35 9.15 3.91 0.85
N VAL A 36 8.27 3.05 0.35
CA VAL A 36 7.84 1.86 1.07
C VAL A 36 8.98 0.83 1.07
N ILE A 37 9.37 0.40 2.27
CA ILE A 37 10.46 -0.56 2.50
C ILE A 37 9.90 -1.95 2.77
N SER A 38 8.80 -2.04 3.52
CA SER A 38 8.16 -3.33 3.83
C SER A 38 6.67 -3.18 4.07
N ILE A 39 5.92 -4.26 3.83
CA ILE A 39 4.48 -4.37 4.01
C ILE A 39 4.22 -5.59 4.90
N ASN A 40 3.59 -5.39 6.05
CA ASN A 40 3.27 -6.43 7.02
C ASN A 40 4.51 -7.26 7.45
N GLY A 41 5.64 -6.57 7.63
CA GLY A 41 6.93 -7.20 7.97
C GLY A 41 7.63 -7.93 6.81
N ARG A 42 7.04 -7.98 5.62
CA ARG A 42 7.69 -8.50 4.40
C ARG A 42 8.29 -7.37 3.59
N GLY A 43 9.49 -7.55 3.05
CA GLY A 43 10.11 -6.56 2.16
C GLY A 43 9.16 -6.12 1.05
N TRP A 44 9.23 -4.84 0.67
CA TRP A 44 8.37 -4.29 -0.38
C TRP A 44 8.59 -5.08 -1.68
N SER A 45 7.48 -5.50 -2.28
CA SER A 45 7.43 -6.22 -3.56
C SER A 45 6.01 -6.12 -4.08
N SER A 46 5.83 -6.11 -5.40
CA SER A 46 4.50 -6.09 -6.02
C SER A 46 3.64 -7.27 -5.57
N ASP A 47 4.26 -8.45 -5.42
CA ASP A 47 3.62 -9.66 -4.89
C ASP A 47 3.22 -9.51 -3.41
N ALA A 48 4.13 -9.01 -2.57
CA ALA A 48 3.86 -8.79 -1.15
C ALA A 48 2.73 -7.76 -0.92
N LEU A 49 2.67 -6.71 -1.73
CA LEU A 49 1.57 -5.75 -1.69
C LEU A 49 0.25 -6.41 -2.09
N HIS A 50 0.26 -7.22 -3.15
CA HIS A 50 -0.91 -7.95 -3.61
C HIS A 50 -1.43 -8.92 -2.54
N ASP A 51 -0.55 -9.75 -1.97
CA ASP A 51 -0.87 -10.69 -0.90
C ASP A 51 -1.39 -9.96 0.34
N ALA A 52 -0.77 -8.84 0.72
CA ALA A 52 -1.19 -8.06 1.87
C ALA A 52 -2.60 -7.46 1.67
N ILE A 53 -2.90 -6.92 0.48
CA ILE A 53 -4.25 -6.41 0.14
C ILE A 53 -5.26 -7.57 0.12
N ALA A 54 -4.94 -8.71 -0.50
CA ALA A 54 -5.81 -9.88 -0.52
C ALA A 54 -6.08 -10.40 0.90
N ALA A 55 -5.07 -10.39 1.77
CA ALA A 55 -5.19 -10.78 3.17
C ALA A 55 -6.17 -9.87 3.92
N THR A 56 -6.25 -8.57 3.62
CA THR A 56 -7.21 -7.64 4.26
C THR A 56 -8.69 -7.96 3.97
N LYS A 57 -8.96 -8.68 2.87
CA LYS A 57 -10.30 -9.11 2.50
C LYS A 57 -10.75 -10.33 3.29
N THR A 58 -9.84 -11.28 3.51
CA THR A 58 -10.11 -12.50 4.28
C THR A 58 -10.01 -12.30 5.79
N ASN A 59 -9.07 -11.46 6.21
CA ASN A 59 -8.84 -11.10 7.59
C ASN A 59 -8.90 -9.58 7.64
N ALA A 60 -9.80 -9.00 8.43
CA ALA A 60 -9.88 -7.54 8.60
C ALA A 60 -8.67 -6.97 9.38
N ALA A 61 -7.47 -7.51 9.11
CA ALA A 61 -6.21 -7.13 9.70
C ALA A 61 -5.72 -5.81 9.09
N PRO A 62 -5.16 -4.91 9.90
CA PRO A 62 -4.56 -3.67 9.42
C PRO A 62 -3.33 -3.96 8.55
N LEU A 63 -3.12 -3.14 7.52
CA LEU A 63 -1.90 -3.17 6.71
C LEU A 63 -0.82 -2.32 7.37
N GLU A 64 0.33 -2.92 7.67
CA GLU A 64 1.47 -2.18 8.23
C GLU A 64 2.46 -1.86 7.13
N PHE A 65 2.57 -0.59 6.75
CA PHE A 65 3.55 -0.12 5.79
C PHE A 65 4.74 0.47 6.53
N LEU A 66 5.92 -0.11 6.38
CA LEU A 66 7.16 0.54 6.77
C LEU A 66 7.59 1.42 5.61
N VAL A 67 7.75 2.70 5.90
CA VAL A 67 8.05 3.71 4.90
C VAL A 67 9.25 4.50 5.38
N GLU A 68 10.18 4.75 4.47
CA GLU A 68 11.36 5.54 4.69
C GLU A 68 11.16 6.93 4.11
N ASN A 69 11.43 7.93 4.95
CA ASN A 69 11.44 9.34 4.58
C ASN A 69 12.80 9.93 4.95
N GLY A 70 13.68 10.04 3.95
CA GLY A 70 15.07 10.43 4.15
C GLY A 70 15.82 9.41 4.99
N SER A 71 16.19 9.79 6.22
CA SER A 71 16.93 8.92 7.14
C SER A 71 16.05 8.23 8.19
N PHE A 72 14.73 8.46 8.15
CA PHE A 72 13.81 7.95 9.16
C PHE A 72 12.87 6.91 8.56
N GLN A 73 12.73 5.79 9.26
CA GLN A 73 11.77 4.75 8.94
C GLN A 73 10.58 4.87 9.89
N GLN A 74 9.39 5.05 9.32
CA GLN A 74 8.14 5.17 10.05
C GLN A 74 7.20 4.05 9.61
N THR A 75 6.58 3.40 10.60
CA THR A 75 5.56 2.37 10.34
C THR A 75 4.18 3.03 10.38
N TYR A 76 3.44 2.87 9.29
CA TYR A 76 2.09 3.37 9.12
C TYR A 76 1.11 2.22 9.09
N LYS A 77 0.14 2.23 10.00
CA LYS A 77 -0.92 1.21 10.03
C LYS A 77 -2.13 1.76 9.30
N VAL A 78 -2.44 1.16 8.16
CA VAL A 78 -3.61 1.47 7.35
C VAL A 78 -4.72 0.48 7.74
N ASP A 79 -5.68 0.95 8.52
CA ASP A 79 -6.87 0.16 8.86
C ASP A 79 -7.83 0.15 7.65
N TYR A 80 -7.53 -0.71 6.68
CA TYR A 80 -8.32 -0.86 5.46
C TYR A 80 -9.42 -1.88 5.67
N ARG A 81 -10.63 -1.41 6.00
CA ARG A 81 -11.85 -2.26 6.15
C ARG A 81 -12.78 -2.21 4.94
N GLY A 82 -12.29 -1.73 3.80
CA GLY A 82 -13.12 -1.49 2.62
C GLY A 82 -13.39 -2.71 1.75
N GLY A 83 -12.61 -3.79 1.94
CA GLY A 83 -12.47 -4.84 0.92
C GLY A 83 -11.86 -4.28 -0.37
N GLU A 84 -11.29 -5.15 -1.18
CA GLU A 84 -10.78 -4.84 -2.52
C GLU A 84 -11.77 -4.00 -3.35
N ARG A 85 -11.65 -2.67 -3.37
CA ARG A 85 -12.31 -1.85 -4.38
C ARG A 85 -11.43 -1.83 -5.63
N TYR A 86 -11.22 -3.01 -6.21
CA TYR A 86 -10.71 -3.15 -7.57
C TYR A 86 -11.82 -2.74 -8.54
N PRO A 87 -11.56 -1.86 -9.53
CA PRO A 87 -12.09 -2.10 -10.85
C PRO A 87 -11.29 -3.28 -11.42
N HIS A 88 -11.84 -4.49 -11.29
CA HIS A 88 -11.55 -5.69 -12.11
C HIS A 88 -10.06 -5.90 -12.49
N LEU A 89 -9.32 -6.69 -11.70
CA LEU A 89 -8.18 -7.42 -12.24
C LEU A 89 -8.72 -8.72 -12.82
N GLU A 90 -9.13 -8.67 -14.09
CA GLU A 90 -9.28 -9.87 -14.90
C GLU A 90 -7.93 -10.61 -14.84
N ARG A 91 -7.96 -11.82 -14.31
CA ARG A 91 -6.84 -12.75 -14.47
C ARG A 91 -6.85 -13.17 -15.93
N ASP A 92 -6.14 -12.44 -16.79
CA ASP A 92 -5.84 -13.00 -18.10
C ASP A 92 -4.77 -14.09 -17.93
N PRO A 93 -5.07 -15.33 -18.38
CA PRO A 93 -4.23 -16.52 -18.20
C PRO A 93 -2.95 -16.51 -19.05
#